data_AF-A0A183HFG9-F1
#
_entry.id   AF-A0A183HFG9-F1
#
_cell.length_a   1.000
_cell.length_b   1.000
_cell.length_c   1.000
_cell.angle_alpha   90.00
_cell.angle_beta   90.00
_cell.angle_gamma   90.00
#
_symmetry.space_group_name_H-M   'P 1'
#
loop_
_entity.id
_entity.type
_entity.pdbx_description
1 polymer ?
#
loop_
_entity_poly.entity_id
_entity_poly.type
_entity_poly.pdbx_seq_one_letter_code
_entity_poly.pdbx_strand_id
1 'polypeptide(L)'
;MARDIFAGFDYSDHMTFLRIYNAFIKLPTHGQSNFCMTNYISLSAMRMIIGIRQQLFMELQKLRLLPASCRSADDPDLNRYSNSWPMIQAAIVAGSYPNIGFTRSGGQIRKIRTSNEVASLPYGCAVKRQASSTGMNGMGVGKMGKPEPVIEYLAFQELSKSGDNLSLRTVTAVPPLTVLLFAGPIHLKREVLNDYSIGDEFALNDDADTDSNTDECVFALEPWLVFRWKFEDMQLMLKLRVKLMTHFIFMMKQPDRLETEETKVFFSIHSFIYY
;
A
#
# COMPACT_ATOMS: atom_id res chain seq x y z
N MET A 1 -22.28 6.15 -9.11
CA MET A 1 -23.10 5.03 -8.59
C MET A 1 -22.36 3.71 -8.62
N ALA A 2 -22.12 3.04 -9.76
CA ALA A 2 -21.39 1.75 -9.76
C ALA A 2 -19.97 1.85 -9.15
N ARG A 3 -19.17 2.83 -9.59
CA ARG A 3 -17.84 3.09 -9.02
C ARG A 3 -17.85 3.39 -7.52
N ASP A 4 -18.89 4.08 -7.01
CA ASP A 4 -19.04 4.35 -5.58
C ASP A 4 -19.20 3.08 -4.77
N ILE A 5 -20.10 2.21 -5.25
CA ILE A 5 -20.47 0.97 -4.57
C ILE A 5 -19.23 0.10 -4.41
N PHE A 6 -18.43 -0.05 -5.47
CA PHE A 6 -17.19 -0.82 -5.40
C PHE A 6 -16.06 -0.09 -4.65
N ALA A 7 -16.00 1.24 -4.68
CA ALA A 7 -14.97 1.99 -3.97
C ALA A 7 -15.10 1.92 -2.44
N GLY A 8 -16.32 1.70 -1.92
CA GLY A 8 -16.55 1.61 -0.48
C GLY A 8 -16.09 2.87 0.25
N PHE A 9 -15.23 2.72 1.26
CA PHE A 9 -14.66 3.81 2.07
C PHE A 9 -13.13 3.72 2.21
N ASP A 10 -12.46 3.01 1.30
CA ASP A 10 -11.03 2.68 1.40
C ASP A 10 -10.11 3.70 0.74
N TYR A 11 -10.65 4.77 0.14
CA TYR A 11 -9.88 5.80 -0.56
C TYR A 11 -8.93 5.19 -1.61
N SER A 12 -9.44 4.25 -2.44
CA SER A 12 -8.60 3.42 -3.30
C SER A 12 -9.26 3.01 -4.62
N ASP A 13 -8.70 3.50 -5.73
CA ASP A 13 -9.09 3.06 -7.08
C ASP A 13 -8.65 1.60 -7.31
N HIS A 14 -7.45 1.21 -6.85
CA HIS A 14 -6.97 -0.17 -6.96
C HIS A 14 -7.92 -1.16 -6.29
N MET A 15 -8.39 -0.85 -5.08
CA MET A 15 -9.36 -1.68 -4.37
C MET A 15 -10.71 -1.74 -5.11
N THR A 16 -11.12 -0.62 -5.71
CA THR A 16 -12.33 -0.58 -6.56
C THR A 16 -12.21 -1.60 -7.70
N PHE A 17 -11.08 -1.63 -8.40
CA PHE A 17 -10.83 -2.58 -9.48
C PHE A 17 -10.77 -4.03 -8.99
N LEU A 18 -10.12 -4.29 -7.85
CA LEU A 18 -10.08 -5.62 -7.25
C LEU A 18 -11.48 -6.14 -6.90
N ARG A 19 -12.34 -5.30 -6.33
CA ARG A 19 -13.73 -5.68 -6.00
C ARG A 19 -14.58 -5.94 -7.24
N ILE A 20 -14.41 -5.13 -8.29
CA ILE A 20 -15.06 -5.35 -9.58
C ILE A 20 -14.62 -6.70 -10.17
N TYR A 21 -13.32 -6.98 -10.17
CA TYR A 21 -12.76 -8.24 -10.64
C TYR A 21 -13.31 -9.43 -9.84
N ASN A 22 -13.27 -9.37 -8.51
CA ASN A 22 -13.75 -10.42 -7.63
C ASN A 22 -15.26 -10.67 -7.77
N ALA A 23 -16.06 -9.62 -7.99
CA ALA A 23 -17.48 -9.77 -8.28
C ALA A 23 -17.72 -10.43 -9.64
N PHE A 24 -16.96 -10.05 -10.67
CA PHE A 24 -17.09 -10.58 -12.01
C PHE A 24 -16.76 -12.08 -12.10
N ILE A 25 -15.66 -12.52 -11.50
CA ILE A 25 -15.22 -13.94 -11.60
C ILE A 25 -16.16 -14.91 -10.88
N LYS A 26 -16.94 -14.44 -9.90
CA LYS A 26 -17.91 -15.25 -9.17
C LYS A 26 -19.20 -15.49 -9.97
N LEU A 27 -19.41 -14.74 -11.04
CA LEU A 27 -20.60 -14.87 -11.88
C LEU A 27 -20.42 -15.95 -12.95
N PRO A 28 -21.49 -16.69 -13.31
CA PRO A 28 -21.45 -17.57 -14.46
C PRO A 28 -21.30 -16.77 -15.76
N THR A 29 -20.81 -17.42 -16.83
CA THR A 29 -20.53 -16.77 -18.13
C THR A 29 -21.70 -15.94 -18.68
N HIS A 30 -22.95 -16.42 -18.51
CA HIS A 30 -24.15 -15.70 -18.95
C HIS A 30 -24.44 -14.44 -18.10
N GLY A 31 -24.11 -14.46 -16.80
CA GLY A 31 -24.28 -13.33 -15.89
C GLY A 31 -23.19 -12.26 -16.03
N GLN A 32 -22.00 -12.65 -16.49
CA GLN A 32 -20.85 -11.75 -16.68
C GLN A 32 -21.12 -10.63 -17.70
N SER A 33 -21.79 -10.95 -18.82
CA SER A 33 -22.15 -9.94 -19.83
C SER A 33 -23.11 -8.88 -19.27
N ASN A 34 -24.16 -9.32 -18.58
CA ASN A 34 -25.13 -8.42 -17.95
C ASN A 34 -24.52 -7.57 -16.84
N PHE A 35 -23.62 -8.16 -16.03
CA PHE A 35 -22.87 -7.43 -15.01
C PHE A 35 -22.01 -6.32 -15.62
N CYS A 36 -21.28 -6.62 -16.70
CA CYS A 36 -20.46 -5.65 -17.41
C CYS A 36 -21.32 -4.50 -17.97
N MET A 37 -22.44 -4.82 -18.61
CA MET A 37 -23.36 -3.83 -19.16
C MET A 37 -23.93 -2.91 -18.06
N THR A 38 -24.42 -3.49 -16.97
CA THR A 38 -25.05 -2.75 -15.85
C THR A 38 -24.07 -1.81 -15.15
N ASN A 39 -22.78 -2.20 -15.10
CA ASN A 39 -21.75 -1.44 -14.39
C ASN A 39 -20.82 -0.62 -15.30
N TYR A 40 -21.12 -0.52 -16.60
CA TYR A 40 -20.31 0.20 -17.60
C TYR A 40 -18.86 -0.31 -17.67
N ILE A 41 -18.68 -1.63 -17.61
CA ILE A 41 -17.38 -2.30 -17.68
C ILE A 41 -17.24 -2.97 -19.05
N SER A 42 -16.06 -2.89 -19.64
CA SER A 42 -15.75 -3.62 -20.87
C SER A 42 -15.57 -5.11 -20.60
N LEU A 43 -16.43 -5.95 -21.18
CA LEU A 43 -16.32 -7.42 -21.07
C LEU A 43 -15.00 -7.93 -21.67
N SER A 44 -14.56 -7.36 -22.79
CA SER A 44 -13.29 -7.75 -23.43
C SER A 44 -12.08 -7.42 -22.56
N ALA A 45 -12.10 -6.27 -21.88
CA ALA A 45 -11.06 -5.91 -20.93
C ALA A 45 -11.03 -6.88 -19.73
N MET A 46 -12.19 -7.27 -19.20
CA MET A 46 -12.25 -8.26 -18.11
C MET A 46 -11.69 -9.62 -18.52
N ARG A 47 -12.00 -10.09 -19.74
CA ARG A 47 -11.41 -11.32 -20.30
C ARG A 47 -9.90 -11.22 -20.43
N MET A 48 -9.39 -10.08 -20.90
CA MET A 48 -7.97 -9.82 -20.99
C MET A 48 -7.29 -9.87 -19.61
N ILE A 49 -7.89 -9.22 -18.60
CA ILE A 49 -7.37 -9.22 -17.21
C ILE A 49 -7.29 -10.64 -16.65
N ILE A 50 -8.30 -11.49 -16.88
CA ILE A 50 -8.27 -12.91 -16.48
C ILE A 50 -7.08 -13.63 -17.14
N GLY A 51 -6.86 -13.40 -18.43
CA GLY A 51 -5.72 -13.96 -19.15
C GLY A 51 -4.37 -13.51 -18.57
N ILE A 52 -4.22 -12.20 -18.30
CA ILE A 52 -3.01 -11.64 -17.70
C ILE A 52 -2.76 -12.22 -16.31
N ARG A 53 -3.79 -12.37 -15.48
CA ARG A 53 -3.67 -13.00 -14.15
C ARG A 53 -3.12 -14.43 -14.27
N GLN A 54 -3.64 -15.21 -15.22
CA GLN A 54 -3.15 -16.57 -15.44
C GLN A 54 -1.69 -16.59 -15.92
N GLN A 55 -1.32 -15.66 -16.81
CA GLN A 55 0.07 -15.52 -17.27
C GLN A 55 1.02 -15.20 -16.10
N LEU A 56 0.66 -14.22 -15.26
CA LEU A 56 1.46 -13.87 -14.08
C LEU A 56 1.61 -15.05 -13.13
N PHE A 57 0.54 -15.81 -12.87
CA PHE A 57 0.61 -17.01 -12.05
C PHE A 57 1.60 -18.05 -12.63
N MET A 58 1.53 -18.31 -13.94
CA MET A 58 2.45 -19.24 -14.60
C MET A 58 3.91 -18.75 -14.53
N GLU A 59 4.17 -17.45 -14.65
CA GLU A 59 5.51 -16.90 -14.50
C GLU A 59 6.03 -17.04 -13.06
N LEU A 60 5.20 -16.79 -12.06
CA LEU A 60 5.57 -17.02 -10.65
C LEU A 60 5.92 -18.48 -10.38
N GLN A 61 5.20 -19.44 -10.99
CA GLN A 61 5.54 -20.87 -10.91
C GLN A 61 6.88 -21.17 -11.60
N LYS A 62 7.13 -20.62 -12.80
CA LYS A 62 8.40 -20.83 -13.54
C LYS A 62 9.60 -20.28 -12.77
N LEU A 63 9.44 -19.14 -12.11
CA LEU A 63 10.45 -18.52 -11.25
C LEU A 63 10.58 -19.21 -9.89
N ARG A 64 9.75 -20.23 -9.62
CA ARG A 64 9.70 -20.98 -8.37
C ARG A 64 9.45 -20.11 -7.14
N LEU A 65 8.75 -18.99 -7.34
CA LEU A 65 8.31 -18.07 -6.28
C LEU A 65 7.05 -18.56 -5.57
N LEU A 66 6.47 -19.66 -6.05
CA LEU A 66 5.34 -20.34 -5.45
C LEU A 66 5.78 -21.74 -5.01
N PRO A 67 5.25 -22.27 -3.89
CA PRO A 67 5.51 -23.65 -3.51
C PRO A 67 5.16 -24.62 -4.64
N ALA A 68 5.97 -25.68 -4.80
CA ALA A 68 5.73 -26.71 -5.82
C ALA A 68 4.36 -27.42 -5.66
N SER A 69 3.77 -27.36 -4.47
CA SER A 69 2.41 -27.86 -4.19
C SER A 69 1.31 -26.96 -4.75
N CYS A 70 1.59 -25.69 -5.05
CA CYS A 70 0.60 -24.73 -5.52
C CYS A 70 0.19 -25.02 -6.96
N ARG A 71 -1.07 -25.38 -7.15
CA ARG A 71 -1.65 -25.73 -8.46
C ARG A 71 -2.61 -24.69 -9.02
N SER A 72 -2.99 -23.69 -8.22
CA SER A 72 -4.02 -22.71 -8.58
C SER A 72 -3.68 -21.32 -8.07
N ALA A 73 -4.00 -20.29 -8.84
CA ALA A 73 -3.93 -18.89 -8.40
C ALA A 73 -4.93 -18.57 -7.27
N ASP A 74 -5.93 -19.43 -7.07
CA ASP A 74 -6.96 -19.32 -6.03
C ASP A 74 -6.66 -20.22 -4.81
N ASP A 75 -5.41 -20.69 -4.66
CA ASP A 75 -4.98 -21.50 -3.52
C ASP A 75 -5.23 -20.76 -2.19
N PRO A 76 -6.02 -21.32 -1.26
CA PRO A 76 -6.41 -20.62 -0.03
C PRO A 76 -5.24 -20.40 0.92
N ASP A 77 -4.22 -21.27 0.92
CA ASP A 77 -3.08 -21.14 1.81
C ASP A 77 -2.22 -19.94 1.42
N LEU A 78 -2.00 -19.75 0.11
CA LEU A 78 -1.27 -18.60 -0.41
C LEU A 78 -2.10 -17.30 -0.38
N ASN A 79 -3.43 -17.42 -0.44
CA ASN A 79 -4.35 -16.28 -0.41
C ASN A 79 -4.85 -15.94 1.00
N ARG A 80 -4.25 -16.47 2.08
CA ARG A 80 -4.65 -16.21 3.48
C ARG A 80 -4.83 -14.72 3.80
N TYR A 81 -3.96 -13.86 3.25
CA TYR A 81 -3.99 -12.41 3.48
C TYR A 81 -4.65 -11.60 2.35
N SER A 82 -5.30 -12.26 1.39
CA SER A 82 -5.92 -11.60 0.22
C SER A 82 -7.07 -10.64 0.55
N ASN A 83 -7.66 -10.74 1.75
CA ASN A 83 -8.67 -9.82 2.26
C ASN A 83 -8.11 -8.81 3.29
N SER A 84 -6.82 -8.87 3.62
CA SER A 84 -6.19 -7.96 4.56
C SER A 84 -5.86 -6.64 3.88
N TRP A 85 -6.58 -5.57 4.22
CA TRP A 85 -6.38 -4.26 3.60
C TRP A 85 -4.94 -3.72 3.76
N PRO A 86 -4.31 -3.78 4.95
CA PRO A 86 -2.90 -3.35 5.09
C PRO A 86 -1.94 -4.12 4.17
N MET A 87 -2.16 -5.42 3.96
CA MET A 87 -1.33 -6.22 3.05
C MET A 87 -1.52 -5.84 1.59
N ILE A 88 -2.75 -5.52 1.19
CA ILE A 88 -3.05 -5.03 -0.15
C ILE A 88 -2.41 -3.64 -0.35
N GLN A 89 -2.47 -2.75 0.64
CA GLN A 89 -1.78 -1.46 0.58
C GLN A 89 -0.27 -1.63 0.46
N ALA A 90 0.33 -2.57 1.19
CA ALA A 90 1.75 -2.92 1.07
C ALA A 90 2.12 -3.36 -0.36
N ALA A 91 1.35 -4.26 -0.95
CA ALA A 91 1.57 -4.68 -2.33
C ALA A 91 1.41 -3.51 -3.33
N ILE A 92 0.42 -2.64 -3.13
CA ILE A 92 0.22 -1.44 -3.96
C ILE A 92 1.41 -0.49 -3.84
N VAL A 93 1.90 -0.20 -2.64
CA VAL A 93 3.07 0.67 -2.45
C VAL A 93 4.31 0.07 -3.09
N ALA A 94 4.59 -1.21 -2.84
CA ALA A 94 5.74 -1.90 -3.42
C ALA A 94 5.70 -1.91 -4.96
N GLY A 95 4.52 -2.13 -5.55
CA GLY A 95 4.34 -2.15 -6.99
C GLY A 95 4.24 -0.76 -7.64
N SER A 96 3.88 0.27 -6.88
CA SER A 96 3.75 1.65 -7.40
C SER A 96 5.03 2.45 -7.24
N TYR A 97 5.90 2.15 -6.27
CA TYR A 97 7.15 2.89 -6.08
C TYR A 97 7.97 2.95 -7.39
N PRO A 98 8.47 4.14 -7.84
CA PRO A 98 8.61 5.40 -7.11
C PRO A 98 7.41 6.36 -7.13
N ASN A 99 6.26 5.94 -7.65
CA ASN A 99 5.05 6.76 -7.76
C ASN A 99 4.31 6.90 -6.41
N ILE A 100 4.93 7.63 -5.48
CA ILE A 100 4.34 8.03 -4.22
C ILE A 100 4.12 9.55 -4.23
N GLY A 101 2.94 9.96 -3.81
CA GLY A 101 2.57 11.35 -3.59
C GLY A 101 2.33 11.61 -2.11
N PHE A 102 2.55 12.85 -1.67
CA PHE A 102 2.26 13.27 -0.32
C PHE A 102 1.53 14.61 -0.28
N THR A 103 0.74 14.80 0.77
CA THR A 103 0.09 16.08 1.09
C THR A 103 0.89 16.78 2.19
N ARG A 104 0.81 18.11 2.26
CA ARG A 104 1.40 18.86 3.39
C ARG A 104 0.51 18.66 4.62
N SER A 105 1.09 18.47 5.81
CA SER A 105 0.33 18.39 7.07
C SER A 105 -0.64 19.56 7.21
N GLY A 106 -1.90 19.26 7.53
CA GLY A 106 -3.00 20.24 7.61
C GLY A 106 -3.50 20.76 6.26
N GLY A 107 -2.93 20.29 5.15
CA GLY A 107 -3.32 20.67 3.80
C GLY A 107 -4.49 19.83 3.28
N GLN A 108 -5.43 20.51 2.62
CA GLN A 108 -6.49 19.85 1.85
C GLN A 108 -5.88 18.99 0.72
N ILE A 109 -6.48 17.84 0.39
CA ILE A 109 -6.03 16.84 -0.61
C ILE A 109 -6.07 17.37 -2.08
N ARG A 110 -6.00 18.70 -2.28
CA ARG A 110 -6.15 19.37 -3.56
C ARG A 110 -4.87 19.34 -4.41
N LYS A 111 -3.71 19.37 -3.76
CA LYS A 111 -2.38 19.37 -4.40
C LYS A 111 -1.52 18.29 -3.80
N ILE A 112 -1.12 17.34 -4.63
CA ILE A 112 -0.26 16.23 -4.25
C ILE A 112 1.14 16.52 -4.77
N ARG A 113 2.13 16.50 -3.87
CA ARG A 113 3.53 16.60 -4.26
C ARG A 113 4.07 15.21 -4.54
N THR A 114 4.79 15.07 -5.63
CA THR A 114 5.57 13.87 -5.96
C THR A 114 7.06 14.20 -5.80
N SER A 115 7.96 13.32 -6.25
CA SER A 115 9.40 13.56 -6.24
C SER A 115 9.78 14.88 -6.93
N ASN A 116 9.17 15.17 -8.09
CA ASN A 116 9.58 16.28 -8.95
C ASN A 116 8.44 17.23 -9.35
N GLU A 117 7.18 16.84 -9.11
CA GLU A 117 6.02 17.52 -9.67
C GLU A 117 4.94 17.78 -8.62
N VAL A 118 3.99 18.66 -8.98
CA VAL A 118 2.76 18.85 -8.22
C VAL A 118 1.59 18.46 -9.11
N ALA A 119 0.85 17.45 -8.70
CA ALA A 119 -0.29 16.92 -9.42
C ALA A 119 -1.59 17.10 -8.63
N SER A 120 -2.70 17.05 -9.35
CA SER A 120 -4.04 17.08 -8.78
C SER A 120 -4.68 15.69 -8.78
N LEU A 121 -5.67 15.50 -7.91
CA LEU A 121 -6.52 14.33 -7.99
C LEU A 121 -7.60 14.48 -9.08
N PRO A 122 -7.79 13.46 -9.93
CA PRO A 122 -8.83 13.48 -10.94
C PRO A 122 -10.21 13.44 -10.28
N TYR A 123 -11.20 14.10 -10.88
CA TYR A 123 -12.57 14.16 -10.34
C TYR A 123 -13.21 12.78 -10.12
N GLY A 124 -12.80 11.78 -10.90
CA GLY A 124 -13.36 10.44 -10.87
C GLY A 124 -12.75 9.48 -9.84
N CYS A 125 -11.64 9.80 -9.19
CA CYS A 125 -10.98 8.84 -8.29
C CYS A 125 -11.74 8.68 -6.96
N ALA A 126 -11.64 7.50 -6.37
CA ALA A 126 -12.25 7.15 -5.10
C ALA A 126 -11.83 8.13 -3.99
N VAL A 127 -10.53 8.44 -3.90
CA VAL A 127 -9.95 9.34 -2.88
C VAL A 127 -10.66 10.69 -2.85
N LYS A 128 -10.69 11.40 -3.99
CA LYS A 128 -11.25 12.76 -4.07
C LYS A 128 -12.75 12.76 -3.82
N ARG A 129 -13.44 11.76 -4.33
CA ARG A 129 -14.90 11.66 -4.22
C ARG A 129 -15.33 11.35 -2.79
N GLN A 130 -14.64 10.44 -2.12
CA GLN A 130 -14.91 10.11 -0.72
C GLN A 130 -14.55 11.27 0.21
N ALA A 131 -13.39 11.91 0.00
CA ALA A 131 -12.99 13.10 0.76
C ALA A 131 -14.02 14.24 0.64
N SER A 132 -14.58 14.44 -0.56
CA SER A 132 -15.61 15.47 -0.79
C SER A 132 -17.01 15.07 -0.28
N SER A 133 -17.34 13.78 -0.28
CA SER A 133 -18.68 13.26 0.09
C SER A 133 -19.00 13.37 1.57
N THR A 134 -17.98 13.48 2.43
CA THR A 134 -18.12 13.79 3.86
C THR A 134 -18.83 15.13 4.10
N GLY A 135 -18.95 15.99 3.07
CA GLY A 135 -19.68 17.25 3.12
C GLY A 135 -21.12 17.25 2.59
N MET A 136 -21.63 16.16 1.98
CA MET A 136 -22.91 16.21 1.24
C MET A 136 -24.02 15.24 1.70
N ASN A 137 -23.78 14.34 2.66
CA ASN A 137 -24.82 13.44 3.20
C ASN A 137 -25.20 13.77 4.66
N GLY A 138 -25.77 14.95 4.89
CA GLY A 138 -26.15 15.39 6.24
C GLY A 138 -27.24 16.47 6.29
N MET A 139 -28.22 16.44 5.40
CA MET A 139 -29.48 17.17 5.61
C MET A 139 -30.37 16.34 6.56
N GLY A 140 -30.03 16.32 7.84
CA GLY A 140 -30.80 15.58 8.85
C GLY A 140 -29.99 15.22 10.09
N VAL A 141 -30.20 16.01 11.16
CA VAL A 141 -30.04 15.68 12.58
C VAL A 141 -28.63 15.25 13.05
N GLY A 142 -27.98 16.13 13.83
CA GLY A 142 -26.93 15.75 14.80
C GLY A 142 -25.50 15.69 14.25
N LYS A 143 -24.88 16.86 14.04
CA LYS A 143 -23.43 16.98 13.82
C LYS A 143 -22.63 16.48 15.04
N MET A 144 -22.19 15.23 15.01
CA MET A 144 -20.81 14.92 15.39
C MET A 144 -20.02 14.85 14.08
N GLY A 145 -19.49 16.00 13.66
CA GLY A 145 -18.66 16.10 12.46
C GLY A 145 -17.40 15.28 12.66
N LYS A 146 -17.35 14.07 12.10
CA LYS A 146 -16.10 13.33 12.04
C LYS A 146 -15.13 14.16 11.19
N PRO A 147 -13.93 14.48 11.71
CA PRO A 147 -12.93 15.19 10.92
C PRO A 147 -12.64 14.42 9.64
N GLU A 148 -12.44 15.14 8.54
CA GLU A 148 -11.97 14.57 7.28
C GLU A 148 -10.72 13.72 7.56
N PRO A 149 -10.62 12.48 7.05
CA PRO A 149 -9.46 11.65 7.32
C PRO A 149 -8.20 12.34 6.79
N VAL A 150 -7.17 12.39 7.62
CA VAL A 150 -5.88 12.96 7.26
C VAL A 150 -5.18 11.97 6.33
N ILE A 151 -5.22 12.25 5.02
CA ILE A 151 -4.51 11.45 4.01
C ILE A 151 -3.16 12.10 3.74
N GLU A 152 -2.11 11.53 4.33
CA GLU A 152 -0.74 12.04 4.19
C GLU A 152 -0.07 11.54 2.91
N TYR A 153 -0.25 10.25 2.57
CA TYR A 153 0.42 9.61 1.45
C TYR A 153 -0.55 8.93 0.49
N LEU A 154 -0.15 8.91 -0.77
CA LEU A 154 -0.87 8.31 -1.87
C LEU A 154 0.09 7.47 -2.71
N ALA A 155 -0.31 6.26 -3.08
CA ALA A 155 0.32 5.50 -4.16
C ALA A 155 -0.50 5.69 -5.44
N PHE A 156 0.16 5.83 -6.60
CA PHE A 156 -0.49 6.01 -7.89
C PHE A 156 0.21 5.25 -9.02
N GLN A 157 -0.51 4.90 -10.08
CA GLN A 157 0.05 4.11 -11.18
C GLN A 157 0.75 4.96 -12.25
N GLU A 158 0.15 6.09 -12.62
CA GLU A 158 0.67 6.95 -13.69
C GLU A 158 0.39 8.44 -13.40
N LEU A 159 1.24 9.30 -13.97
CA LEU A 159 1.02 10.74 -14.09
C LEU A 159 0.48 11.03 -15.49
N SER A 160 -0.61 11.77 -15.56
CA SER A 160 -1.23 12.19 -16.82
C SER A 160 -1.20 13.71 -16.94
N LYS A 161 -0.57 14.20 -18.02
CA LYS A 161 -0.53 15.62 -18.38
C LYS A 161 -1.64 15.91 -19.39
N SER A 162 -2.51 16.87 -19.05
CA SER A 162 -3.55 17.39 -19.95
C SER A 162 -3.44 18.91 -20.00
N GLY A 163 -2.91 19.42 -21.11
CA GLY A 163 -2.46 20.81 -21.21
C GLY A 163 -1.35 21.08 -20.17
N ASP A 164 -1.55 22.12 -19.36
CA ASP A 164 -0.63 22.48 -18.27
C ASP A 164 -0.94 21.79 -16.94
N ASN A 165 -2.02 21.00 -16.88
CA ASN A 165 -2.43 20.33 -15.66
C ASN A 165 -1.86 18.91 -15.57
N LEU A 166 -1.23 18.60 -14.44
CA LEU A 166 -0.83 17.25 -14.07
C LEU A 166 -1.89 16.63 -13.16
N SER A 167 -2.23 15.38 -13.44
CA SER A 167 -3.19 14.61 -12.65
C SER A 167 -2.67 13.21 -12.39
N LEU A 168 -2.93 12.71 -11.18
CA LEU A 168 -2.64 11.33 -10.82
C LEU A 168 -3.70 10.40 -11.39
N ARG A 169 -3.34 9.15 -11.64
CA ARG A 169 -4.24 8.12 -12.16
C ARG A 169 -4.09 6.83 -11.36
N THR A 170 -5.22 6.20 -11.11
CA THR A 170 -5.37 5.03 -10.24
C THR A 170 -4.70 5.26 -8.90
N VAL A 171 -5.41 5.95 -8.01
CA VAL A 171 -4.83 6.47 -6.76
C VAL A 171 -5.36 5.71 -5.55
N THR A 172 -4.49 5.44 -4.60
CA THR A 172 -4.81 4.81 -3.32
C THR A 172 -4.18 5.56 -2.16
N ALA A 173 -4.97 5.88 -1.14
CA ALA A 173 -4.47 6.35 0.14
C ALA A 173 -3.74 5.23 0.87
N VAL A 174 -2.55 5.55 1.36
CA VAL A 174 -1.66 4.59 2.02
C VAL A 174 -1.13 5.22 3.31
N PRO A 175 -0.98 4.43 4.40
CA PRO A 175 -0.48 4.97 5.65
C PRO A 175 1.04 5.20 5.55
N PRO A 176 1.59 6.16 6.32
CA PRO A 176 3.03 6.45 6.34
C PRO A 176 3.88 5.21 6.61
N LEU A 177 3.41 4.32 7.49
CA LEU A 177 4.10 3.08 7.83
C LEU A 177 4.32 2.15 6.63
N THR A 178 3.30 1.96 5.79
CA THR A 178 3.42 1.13 4.59
C THR A 178 4.40 1.75 3.60
N VAL A 179 4.41 3.08 3.47
CA VAL A 179 5.39 3.77 2.63
C VAL A 179 6.81 3.57 3.19
N LEU A 180 7.02 3.76 4.48
CA LEU A 180 8.33 3.56 5.10
C LEU A 180 8.84 2.12 4.94
N LEU A 181 7.98 1.12 4.98
CA LEU A 181 8.38 -0.29 4.89
C LEU A 181 8.59 -0.78 3.46
N PHE A 182 7.83 -0.29 2.47
CA PHE A 182 7.79 -0.87 1.12
C PHE A 182 8.23 0.06 -0.02
N ALA A 183 8.38 1.37 0.22
CA ALA A 183 8.98 2.30 -0.73
C ALA A 183 10.49 2.44 -0.51
N GLY A 184 11.19 3.20 -1.35
CA GLY A 184 12.60 3.58 -1.11
C GLY A 184 13.62 2.47 -1.41
N PRO A 185 14.90 2.70 -1.09
CA PRO A 185 15.98 1.78 -1.41
C PRO A 185 15.96 0.52 -0.53
N ILE A 186 16.24 -0.65 -1.11
CA ILE A 186 16.26 -1.93 -0.39
C ILE A 186 17.30 -1.92 0.75
N HIS A 187 18.46 -1.29 0.52
CA HIS A 187 19.51 -1.11 1.51
C HIS A 187 19.52 0.31 2.06
N LEU A 188 19.52 0.42 3.40
CA LEU A 188 19.78 1.70 4.07
C LEU A 188 21.28 2.00 4.07
N LYS A 189 21.63 3.28 4.11
CA LYS A 189 23.03 3.72 4.19
C LYS A 189 23.64 3.35 5.55
N ARG A 190 24.95 3.16 5.61
CA ARG A 190 25.65 2.75 6.84
C ARG A 190 25.51 3.80 7.94
N GLU A 191 25.50 5.08 7.58
CA GLU A 191 25.32 6.18 8.53
C GLU A 191 23.97 6.02 9.26
N VAL A 192 22.89 5.73 8.52
CA VAL A 192 21.56 5.49 9.09
C VAL A 192 21.55 4.28 10.03
N LEU A 193 22.26 3.21 9.69
CA LEU A 193 22.32 2.03 10.57
C LEU A 193 23.02 2.37 11.89
N ASN A 194 24.08 3.18 11.85
CA ASN A 194 24.80 3.62 13.04
C ASN A 194 23.99 4.61 13.87
N ASP A 195 23.35 5.60 13.23
CA ASP A 195 22.57 6.65 13.90
C ASP A 195 21.38 6.09 14.70
N TYR A 196 20.85 4.94 14.27
CA TYR A 196 19.73 4.25 14.92
C TYR A 196 20.15 2.95 15.63
N SER A 197 21.45 2.70 15.81
CA SER A 197 21.99 1.49 16.46
C SER A 197 21.36 0.19 15.94
N ILE A 198 21.23 0.08 14.60
CA ILE A 198 20.60 -1.05 13.92
C ILE A 198 21.66 -2.13 13.65
N GLY A 199 21.56 -3.26 14.36
CA GLY A 199 22.49 -4.39 14.24
C GLY A 199 23.26 -4.69 15.52
N ASP A 200 23.16 -3.81 16.53
CA ASP A 200 23.73 -4.04 17.85
C ASP A 200 22.67 -4.74 18.73
N GLU A 201 22.57 -6.07 18.61
CA GLU A 201 21.61 -6.87 19.40
C GLU A 201 21.88 -6.81 20.92
N PHE A 202 23.02 -6.25 21.34
CA PHE A 202 23.46 -6.13 22.73
C PHE A 202 23.50 -4.69 23.27
N ALA A 203 23.13 -3.67 22.49
CA ALA A 203 23.04 -2.30 22.99
C ALA A 203 21.65 -1.99 23.58
N LEU A 204 21.18 -2.83 24.51
CA LEU A 204 20.30 -2.35 25.57
C LEU A 204 21.20 -1.87 26.70
N ASN A 205 21.96 -0.81 26.45
CA ASN A 205 22.51 -0.04 27.56
C ASN A 205 21.35 0.81 28.10
N ASP A 206 20.80 0.31 29.20
CA ASP A 206 20.36 1.11 30.33
C ASP A 206 21.33 2.30 30.49
N ASP A 207 20.79 3.48 30.79
CA ASP A 207 21.50 4.75 31.00
C ASP A 207 21.81 5.58 29.73
N ALA A 208 20.76 6.17 29.18
CA ALA A 208 20.88 7.52 28.61
C ALA A 208 19.75 8.39 29.16
N ASP A 209 19.98 8.96 30.35
CA ASP A 209 19.32 10.19 30.81
C ASP A 209 19.57 11.29 29.77
N THR A 210 18.77 11.30 28.70
CA THR A 210 18.76 12.37 27.71
C THR A 210 17.56 13.24 27.99
N ASP A 211 17.76 14.11 28.96
CA ASP A 211 16.88 15.22 29.30
C ASP A 211 16.83 16.19 28.10
N SER A 212 15.99 15.90 27.10
CA SER A 212 15.71 16.85 26.02
C SER A 212 14.30 16.67 25.45
N ASN A 213 13.56 17.77 25.50
CA ASN A 213 12.12 17.89 25.32
C ASN A 213 11.66 17.79 23.85
N THR A 214 12.26 16.91 23.04
CA THR A 214 11.82 16.61 21.68
C THR A 214 12.05 15.13 21.34
N ASP A 215 11.10 14.30 21.78
CA ASP A 215 10.98 12.85 21.48
C ASP A 215 10.92 12.52 19.97
N GLU A 216 10.76 13.52 19.10
CA GLU A 216 10.56 13.36 17.66
C GLU A 216 11.86 13.47 16.85
N CYS A 217 12.08 12.49 15.97
CA CYS A 217 13.14 12.45 14.98
C CYS A 217 12.59 12.70 13.57
N VAL A 218 13.46 13.12 12.66
CA VAL A 218 13.14 13.28 11.24
C VAL A 218 14.02 12.36 10.41
N PHE A 219 13.40 11.44 9.67
CA PHE A 219 14.09 10.48 8.82
C PHE A 219 13.71 10.69 7.35
N ALA A 220 14.71 10.93 6.50
CA ALA A 220 14.53 11.02 5.05
C ALA A 220 14.87 9.66 4.42
N LEU A 221 13.84 8.92 3.98
CA LEU A 221 14.03 7.68 3.22
C LEU A 221 14.58 7.97 1.82
N GLU A 222 14.10 9.06 1.23
CA GLU A 222 14.59 9.67 -0.01
C GLU A 222 14.63 11.20 0.21
N PRO A 223 15.36 11.98 -0.60
CA PRO A 223 15.43 13.44 -0.44
C PRO A 223 14.07 14.15 -0.40
N TRP A 224 13.06 13.56 -1.04
CA TRP A 224 11.70 14.09 -1.14
C TRP A 224 10.69 13.34 -0.26
N LEU A 225 11.09 12.26 0.42
CA LEU A 225 10.22 11.38 1.20
C LEU A 225 10.70 11.33 2.64
N VAL A 226 10.10 12.17 3.48
CA VAL A 226 10.57 12.47 4.83
C VAL A 226 9.49 12.14 5.85
N PHE A 227 9.88 11.41 6.90
CA PHE A 227 9.02 10.98 7.99
C PHE A 227 9.41 11.68 9.28
N ARG A 228 8.43 12.01 10.12
CA ARG A 228 8.65 12.56 11.46
C ARG A 228 7.87 11.74 12.46
N TRP A 229 8.57 11.03 13.33
CA TRP A 229 7.99 10.17 14.37
C TRP A 229 8.86 10.21 15.63
N LYS A 230 8.40 9.56 16.69
CA LYS A 230 9.24 9.32 17.85
C LYS A 230 10.50 8.53 17.50
N PHE A 231 11.61 8.84 18.15
CA PHE A 231 12.88 8.17 17.87
C PHE A 231 12.80 6.65 18.07
N GLU A 232 12.19 6.19 19.17
CA GLU A 232 12.01 4.77 19.48
C GLU A 232 11.20 4.04 18.41
N ASP A 233 10.07 4.62 18.01
CA ASP A 233 9.20 4.07 16.96
C ASP A 233 9.95 3.99 15.62
N MET A 234 10.67 5.05 15.24
CA MET A 234 11.49 5.07 14.03
C MET A 234 12.56 3.98 14.07
N GLN A 235 13.24 3.83 15.20
CA GLN A 235 14.26 2.80 15.39
C GLN A 235 13.69 1.38 15.19
N LEU A 236 12.56 1.08 15.82
CA LEU A 236 11.86 -0.21 15.66
C LEU A 236 11.45 -0.45 14.21
N MET A 237 10.92 0.57 13.54
CA MET A 237 10.47 0.45 12.15
C MET A 237 11.63 0.30 11.16
N LEU A 238 12.76 0.96 11.38
CA LEU A 238 13.96 0.77 10.56
C LEU A 238 14.57 -0.62 10.79
N LYS A 239 14.59 -1.13 12.04
CA LYS A 239 14.96 -2.53 12.33
C LYS A 239 14.07 -3.52 11.58
N LEU A 240 12.74 -3.30 11.61
CA LEU A 240 11.78 -4.13 10.88
C LEU A 240 12.03 -4.06 9.36
N ARG A 241 12.21 -2.87 8.80
CA ARG A 241 12.50 -2.67 7.38
C ARG A 241 13.76 -3.43 6.96
N VAL A 242 14.83 -3.34 7.73
CA VAL A 242 16.10 -4.03 7.42
C VAL A 242 15.90 -5.55 7.43
N LYS A 243 15.18 -6.09 8.43
CA LYS A 243 14.83 -7.52 8.48
C LYS A 243 13.99 -7.94 7.28
N LEU A 244 12.94 -7.17 6.96
CA LEU A 244 12.04 -7.43 5.83
C LEU A 244 12.79 -7.42 4.48
N MET A 245 13.60 -6.38 4.23
CA MET A 245 14.35 -6.23 2.98
C MET A 245 15.45 -7.29 2.84
N THR A 246 16.11 -7.65 3.94
CA THR A 246 17.08 -8.75 3.96
C THR A 246 16.42 -10.08 3.64
N HIS A 247 15.26 -10.35 4.25
CA HIS A 247 14.48 -11.55 3.96
C HIS A 247 14.01 -11.57 2.49
N PHE A 248 13.53 -10.45 1.97
CA PHE A 248 13.15 -10.33 0.56
C PHE A 248 14.32 -10.66 -0.38
N ILE A 249 15.51 -10.09 -0.17
CA ILE A 249 16.70 -10.42 -0.97
C ILE A 249 17.06 -11.90 -0.85
N PHE A 250 16.97 -12.46 0.35
CA PHE A 250 17.25 -13.88 0.59
C PHE A 250 16.31 -14.77 -0.22
N MET A 251 15.01 -14.50 -0.19
CA MET A 251 14.00 -15.22 -0.97
C MET A 251 14.24 -15.08 -2.48
N MET A 252 14.59 -13.87 -2.96
CA MET A 252 14.88 -13.65 -4.37
C MET A 252 16.15 -14.37 -4.86
N LYS A 253 17.12 -14.62 -3.97
CA LYS A 253 18.34 -15.40 -4.28
C LYS A 253 18.11 -16.91 -4.25
N GLN A 254 17.19 -17.39 -3.41
CA GLN A 254 16.92 -18.81 -3.19
C GLN A 254 15.41 -19.07 -3.12
N PRO A 255 14.68 -18.97 -4.25
CA PRO A 255 13.22 -19.06 -4.26
C PRO A 255 12.70 -20.46 -3.86
N ASP A 256 13.51 -21.51 -4.02
CA ASP A 256 13.15 -22.92 -3.75
C ASP A 256 13.22 -23.36 -2.28
N ARG A 257 13.69 -22.50 -1.38
CA ARG A 257 13.95 -22.90 0.01
C ARG A 257 12.66 -22.85 0.83
N LEU A 258 12.33 -23.96 1.49
CA LEU A 258 11.19 -24.06 2.42
C LEU A 258 11.34 -23.02 3.54
N GLU A 259 10.24 -22.35 3.89
CA GLU A 259 10.16 -21.41 5.01
C GLU A 259 10.64 -22.09 6.31
N THR A 260 11.69 -21.55 6.92
CA THR A 260 12.15 -21.97 8.25
C THR A 260 11.15 -21.53 9.33
N GLU A 261 11.13 -22.21 10.49
CA GLU A 261 10.27 -21.86 11.63
C GLU A 261 10.43 -20.39 12.07
N GLU A 262 11.62 -19.81 11.94
CA GLU A 262 11.87 -18.36 12.18
C GLU A 262 11.09 -17.45 11.22
N THR A 263 10.92 -17.87 9.96
CA THR A 263 10.15 -17.13 8.96
C THR A 263 8.66 -17.16 9.29
N LYS A 264 8.16 -18.30 9.78
CA LYS A 264 6.77 -18.44 10.26
C LYS A 264 6.50 -17.57 11.49
N VAL A 265 7.46 -17.45 12.41
CA VAL A 265 7.37 -16.56 13.58
C VAL A 265 7.35 -15.09 13.15
N PHE A 266 8.16 -14.68 12.17
CA PHE A 266 8.13 -13.31 11.63
C PHE A 266 6.75 -12.93 11.08
N PHE A 267 6.08 -13.82 10.35
CA PHE A 267 4.70 -13.60 9.86
C PHE A 267 3.64 -13.69 10.98
N SER A 268 3.88 -14.47 12.03
CA SER A 268 2.99 -14.57 13.20
C SER A 268 2.97 -13.29 14.04
N ILE A 269 4.11 -12.60 14.19
CA ILE A 269 4.23 -11.34 14.96
C ILE A 269 3.38 -10.22 14.34
N HIS A 270 3.14 -10.24 13.02
CA HIS A 270 2.22 -9.29 12.38
C HIS A 270 0.75 -9.46 12.76
N SER A 271 0.37 -10.59 13.36
CA SER A 271 -0.99 -10.80 13.90
C SER A 271 -1.21 -10.14 15.27
N PHE A 272 -0.15 -9.65 15.92
CA PHE A 272 -0.23 -9.04 17.26
C PHE A 272 -0.18 -7.50 17.27
N ILE A 273 0.04 -6.84 16.12
CA ILE A 273 0.10 -5.36 16.05
C ILE A 273 -1.29 -4.73 15.84
N TYR A 274 -2.35 -5.53 15.70
CA TYR A 274 -3.72 -5.03 15.53
C TYR A 274 -4.73 -5.70 16.48
N TYR A 275 -4.46 -5.60 17.78
CA TYR A 275 -5.50 -5.54 18.82
C TYR A 275 -5.29 -4.28 19.65
#